data_AF-A0A2G0E6Q6-F1
#
_entry.id   AF-A0A2G0E6Q6-F1
#
_cell.length_a   1.000
_cell.length_b   1.000
_cell.length_c   1.000
_cell.angle_alpha   90.00
_cell.angle_beta   90.00
_cell.angle_gamma   90.00
#
_symmetry.space_group_name_H-M   'P 1'
#
loop_
_entity.id
_entity.type
_entity.pdbx_description
1 polymer ?
#
loop_
_entity_poly.entity_id
_entity_poly.type
_entity_poly.pdbx_seq_one_letter_code
_entity_poly.pdbx_strand_id
1 'polypeptide(L)'
;MNVLIILVGIFAISVLFVGGTQGMYILLGLFINLGIFFLLLFGYHQKWPILVLSIIGFLLIAVVILFFINGYNLKMRAAFASILIFLFCFLLLIPITDFLAIQGFTSIELEELSGLDKTLAIDFRLLARSLLLISLSGAVLDASVAISSGTFEVYQANPHLSFNQLRHASFAIAKK
;
A
#
# COMPACT_ATOMS: atom_id res chain seq x y z
N MET A 1 -3.16 15.51 -32.33
CA MET A 1 -2.27 14.37 -32.01
C MET A 1 -1.97 14.45 -30.52
N ASN A 2 -2.55 13.56 -29.72
CA ASN A 2 -2.45 13.67 -28.26
C ASN A 2 -1.05 13.25 -27.82
N VAL A 3 -0.19 14.22 -27.50
CA VAL A 3 1.17 14.04 -26.95
C VAL A 3 1.20 13.01 -25.82
N LEU A 4 0.12 12.99 -25.02
CA LEU A 4 -0.05 12.06 -23.91
C LEU A 4 -0.08 10.58 -24.36
N ILE A 5 -0.75 10.27 -25.47
CA ILE A 5 -0.80 8.90 -26.02
C ILE A 5 0.58 8.48 -26.51
N ILE A 6 1.32 9.39 -27.14
CA ILE A 6 2.70 9.12 -27.61
C ILE A 6 3.62 8.87 -26.42
N LEU A 7 3.54 9.69 -25.36
CA LEU A 7 4.33 9.50 -24.15
C LEU A 7 4.04 8.17 -23.46
N VAL A 8 2.77 7.79 -23.35
CA VAL A 8 2.36 6.50 -22.76
C VAL A 8 2.92 5.34 -23.60
N GLY A 9 2.87 5.45 -24.92
CA GLY A 9 3.46 4.46 -25.82
C GLY A 9 4.97 4.32 -25.61
N ILE A 10 5.70 5.43 -25.56
CA ILE A 10 7.15 5.43 -25.30
C ILE A 10 7.45 4.81 -23.93
N PHE A 11 6.74 5.22 -22.88
CA PHE A 11 6.92 4.69 -21.53
C PHE A 11 6.70 3.18 -21.48
N ALA A 12 5.60 2.67 -22.04
CA ALA A 12 5.31 1.24 -22.06
C ALA A 12 6.38 0.45 -22.82
N ILE A 13 6.83 0.94 -23.98
CA ILE A 13 7.90 0.31 -24.76
C ILE A 13 9.21 0.32 -23.98
N SER A 14 9.59 1.43 -23.35
CA SER A 14 10.81 1.51 -22.55
C SER A 14 10.79 0.56 -21.36
N VAL A 15 9.66 0.43 -20.66
CA VAL A 15 9.51 -0.51 -19.54
C VAL A 15 9.67 -1.96 -20.01
N LEU A 16 9.11 -2.32 -21.17
CA LEU A 16 9.25 -3.67 -21.74
C LEU A 16 10.68 -3.95 -22.21
N PHE A 17 11.33 -2.98 -22.85
CA PHE A 17 12.70 -3.15 -23.34
C PHE A 17 13.72 -3.26 -22.21
N VAL A 18 13.60 -2.44 -21.15
CA VAL A 18 14.54 -2.45 -20.02
C VAL A 18 14.22 -3.58 -19.04
N GLY A 19 12.93 -3.81 -18.75
CA GLY A 19 12.49 -4.80 -17.78
C GLY A 19 12.32 -6.21 -18.32
N GLY A 20 12.33 -6.41 -19.64
CA GLY A 20 12.08 -7.72 -20.26
C GLY A 20 10.78 -8.36 -19.75
N THR A 21 10.88 -9.61 -19.28
CA THR A 21 9.72 -10.33 -18.69
C THR A 21 9.21 -9.68 -17.40
N GLN A 22 10.10 -9.12 -16.57
CA GLN A 22 9.72 -8.38 -15.36
C GLN A 22 8.95 -7.09 -15.70
N GLY A 23 9.34 -6.40 -16.77
CA GLY A 23 8.62 -5.23 -17.27
C GLY A 23 7.15 -5.53 -17.63
N MET A 24 6.89 -6.72 -18.19
CA MET A 24 5.53 -7.16 -18.48
C MET A 24 4.73 -7.42 -17.19
N TYR A 25 5.32 -8.05 -16.17
CA TYR A 25 4.67 -8.23 -14.87
C TYR A 25 4.37 -6.91 -14.16
N ILE A 26 5.25 -5.91 -14.28
CA ILE A 26 5.03 -4.57 -13.73
C ILE A 26 3.81 -3.91 -14.41
N LEU A 27 3.74 -3.94 -15.75
CA LEU A 27 2.61 -3.37 -16.49
C LEU A 27 1.30 -4.10 -16.18
N LEU A 28 1.30 -5.44 -16.18
CA LEU A 28 0.12 -6.23 -15.81
C LEU A 28 -0.29 -5.97 -14.36
N GLY A 29 0.66 -5.90 -13.44
CA GLY A 29 0.42 -5.58 -12.04
C GLY A 29 -0.24 -4.21 -11.85
N LEU A 30 0.17 -3.20 -12.63
CA LEU A 30 -0.48 -1.89 -12.65
C LEU A 30 -1.96 -2.00 -13.05
N PHE A 31 -2.27 -2.72 -14.13
CA PHE A 31 -3.66 -2.91 -14.57
C PHE A 31 -4.48 -3.73 -13.57
N ILE A 32 -3.89 -4.74 -12.94
CA ILE A 32 -4.56 -5.53 -11.89
C ILE A 32 -4.87 -4.65 -10.68
N ASN A 33 -3.90 -3.84 -10.22
CA ASN A 33 -4.12 -2.90 -9.12
C ASN A 33 -5.18 -1.84 -9.46
N LEU A 34 -5.22 -1.36 -10.70
CA LEU A 34 -6.29 -0.49 -11.19
C LEU A 34 -7.65 -1.21 -11.17
N GLY A 35 -7.70 -2.48 -11.57
CA GLY A 35 -8.89 -3.32 -11.47
C GLY A 35 -9.38 -3.50 -10.03
N ILE A 36 -8.46 -3.74 -9.08
CA ILE A 36 -8.77 -3.81 -7.65
C ILE A 36 -9.35 -2.48 -7.18
N PHE A 37 -8.77 -1.35 -7.60
CA PHE A 37 -9.30 -0.03 -7.26
C PHE A 37 -10.75 0.15 -7.74
N PHE A 38 -11.07 -0.23 -8.98
CA PHE A 38 -12.45 -0.20 -9.46
C PHE A 38 -13.38 -1.14 -8.69
N LEU A 39 -12.89 -2.32 -8.29
CA LEU A 39 -13.65 -3.27 -7.47
C LEU A 39 -13.96 -2.67 -6.09
N LEU A 40 -13.02 -1.94 -5.47
CA LEU A 40 -13.26 -1.22 -4.23
C LEU A 40 -14.33 -0.13 -4.40
N LEU A 41 -14.28 0.64 -5.49
CA LEU A 41 -15.32 1.64 -5.79
C LEU A 41 -16.70 0.99 -5.94
N PHE A 42 -16.78 -0.17 -6.61
CA PHE A 42 -18.01 -0.93 -6.72
C PHE A 42 -18.50 -1.45 -5.36
N GLY A 43 -17.61 -1.97 -4.52
CA GLY A 43 -17.96 -2.41 -3.17
C GLY A 43 -18.48 -1.27 -2.30
N TYR A 44 -17.91 -0.08 -2.44
CA TYR A 44 -18.37 1.13 -1.75
C TYR A 44 -19.77 1.54 -2.21
N HIS A 45 -20.04 1.46 -3.52
CA HIS A 45 -21.38 1.69 -4.06
C HIS A 45 -22.43 0.74 -3.45
N GLN A 46 -22.05 -0.51 -3.16
CA GLN A 46 -22.91 -1.49 -2.45
C GLN A 46 -23.03 -1.26 -0.94
N LYS A 47 -22.64 -0.08 -0.46
CA LYS A 47 -22.74 0.37 0.94
C LYS A 47 -21.91 -0.47 1.92
N TRP A 48 -20.84 -1.10 1.46
CA TRP A 48 -19.89 -1.75 2.38
C TRP A 48 -19.07 -0.70 3.13
N PRO A 49 -18.68 -0.96 4.40
CA PRO A 49 -17.94 0.00 5.20
C PRO A 49 -16.56 0.29 4.58
N ILE A 50 -16.30 1.58 4.32
CA ILE A 50 -15.11 2.04 3.57
C ILE A 50 -13.78 1.65 4.22
N LEU A 51 -13.74 1.56 5.56
CA LEU A 51 -12.55 1.16 6.30
C LEU A 51 -12.19 -0.31 6.03
N VAL A 52 -13.19 -1.20 6.00
CA VAL A 52 -12.98 -2.62 5.71
C VAL A 52 -12.53 -2.80 4.26
N LEU A 53 -13.14 -2.06 3.33
CA LEU A 53 -12.70 -2.02 1.93
C LEU A 53 -11.25 -1.59 1.80
N SER A 54 -10.85 -0.54 2.50
CA SER A 54 -9.48 -0.03 2.46
C SER A 54 -8.47 -1.05 2.97
N ILE A 55 -8.79 -1.79 4.05
CA ILE A 55 -7.94 -2.86 4.57
C ILE A 55 -7.81 -4.00 3.57
N ILE A 56 -8.92 -4.49 3.03
CA ILE A 56 -8.93 -5.58 2.04
C ILE A 56 -8.21 -5.14 0.76
N GLY A 57 -8.49 -3.93 0.29
CA GLY A 57 -7.88 -3.33 -0.88
C GLY A 57 -6.36 -3.23 -0.74
N PHE A 58 -5.89 -2.73 0.40
CA PHE A 58 -4.46 -2.68 0.71
C PHE A 58 -3.83 -4.07 0.71
N LEU A 59 -4.45 -5.06 1.36
CA LEU A 59 -3.95 -6.44 1.36
C LEU A 59 -3.89 -7.04 -0.04
N LEU A 60 -4.90 -6.82 -0.87
CA LEU A 60 -4.92 -7.31 -2.25
C LEU A 60 -3.82 -6.66 -3.08
N ILE A 61 -3.69 -5.34 -3.02
CA ILE A 61 -2.64 -4.58 -3.72
C ILE A 61 -1.25 -5.05 -3.25
N ALA A 62 -1.07 -5.24 -1.94
CA ALA A 62 0.16 -5.79 -1.38
C ALA A 62 0.45 -7.18 -1.93
N VAL A 63 -0.52 -8.09 -1.96
CA VAL A 63 -0.32 -9.45 -2.51
C VAL A 63 0.10 -9.40 -3.99
N VAL A 64 -0.53 -8.55 -4.80
CA VAL A 64 -0.17 -8.37 -6.21
C VAL A 64 1.27 -7.84 -6.33
N ILE A 65 1.62 -6.78 -5.60
CA ILE A 65 2.96 -6.19 -5.69
C ILE A 65 4.03 -7.17 -5.20
N LEU A 66 3.85 -7.80 -4.05
CA LEU A 66 4.87 -8.65 -3.44
C LEU A 66 5.01 -10.00 -4.14
N PHE A 67 3.92 -10.64 -4.54
CA PHE A 67 3.98 -12.01 -5.05
C PHE A 67 3.85 -12.10 -6.57
N PHE A 68 3.01 -11.28 -7.19
CA PHE A 68 2.82 -11.31 -8.64
C PHE A 68 3.93 -10.53 -9.37
N ILE A 69 4.23 -9.31 -8.93
CA ILE A 69 5.27 -8.49 -9.59
C ILE A 69 6.66 -8.97 -9.17
N ASN A 70 6.93 -9.06 -7.86
CA ASN A 70 8.27 -9.36 -7.35
C ASN A 70 8.59 -10.87 -7.24
N GLY A 71 7.61 -11.73 -7.47
CA GLY A 71 7.75 -13.19 -7.40
C GLY A 71 7.79 -13.75 -5.97
N TYR A 72 7.40 -15.03 -5.86
CA TYR A 72 7.33 -15.72 -4.57
C TYR A 72 8.72 -16.06 -4.02
N ASN A 73 9.18 -15.28 -3.04
CA ASN A 73 10.53 -15.39 -2.46
C ASN A 73 10.53 -15.17 -0.94
N LEU A 74 11.59 -15.61 -0.26
CA LEU A 74 11.75 -15.39 1.19
C LEU A 74 11.74 -13.91 1.55
N LYS A 75 12.37 -13.05 0.73
CA LYS A 75 12.32 -11.59 0.89
C LYS A 75 10.88 -11.06 0.87
N MET A 76 10.07 -11.49 -0.08
CA MET A 76 8.69 -11.01 -0.20
C MET A 76 7.79 -11.53 0.93
N ARG A 77 8.05 -12.72 1.46
CA ARG A 77 7.39 -13.20 2.69
C ARG A 77 7.73 -12.35 3.91
N ALA A 78 9.00 -11.95 4.06
CA ALA A 78 9.42 -11.09 5.16
C ALA A 78 8.81 -9.68 5.05
N ALA A 79 8.79 -9.11 3.83
CA ALA A 79 8.12 -7.84 3.56
C ALA A 79 6.60 -7.92 3.83
N PHE A 80 5.94 -9.03 3.46
CA PHE A 80 4.52 -9.24 3.76
C PHE A 80 4.24 -9.31 5.27
N ALA A 81 5.11 -9.96 6.04
CA ALA A 81 5.00 -9.97 7.50
C ALA A 81 5.11 -8.55 8.09
N SER A 82 5.98 -7.70 7.55
CA SER A 82 6.10 -6.29 7.96
C SER A 82 4.80 -5.52 7.71
N ILE A 83 4.15 -5.75 6.57
CA ILE A 83 2.85 -5.15 6.23
C ILE A 83 1.74 -5.58 7.20
N LEU A 84 1.72 -6.85 7.61
CA LEU A 84 0.76 -7.32 8.62
C LEU A 84 1.00 -6.66 9.99
N ILE A 85 2.26 -6.48 10.38
CA ILE A 85 2.62 -5.77 11.63
C ILE A 85 2.20 -4.30 11.54
N PHE A 86 2.42 -3.66 10.39
CA PHE A 86 1.94 -2.29 10.14
C PHE A 86 0.42 -2.20 10.26
N LEU A 87 -0.33 -3.12 9.64
CA LEU A 87 -1.79 -3.13 9.70
C LEU A 87 -2.28 -3.31 11.14
N PHE A 88 -1.64 -4.18 11.90
CA PHE A 88 -1.94 -4.38 13.33
C PHE A 88 -1.68 -3.11 14.15
N CYS A 89 -0.52 -2.46 13.95
CA CYS A 89 -0.18 -1.20 14.59
C CYS A 89 -1.16 -0.08 14.22
N PHE A 90 -1.55 0.01 12.94
CA PHE A 90 -2.54 0.96 12.46
C PHE A 90 -3.90 0.76 13.15
N LEU A 91 -4.34 -0.49 13.33
CA LEU A 91 -5.59 -0.80 14.01
C LEU A 91 -5.58 -0.35 15.48
N LEU A 92 -4.43 -0.50 16.17
CA LEU A 92 -4.24 0.01 17.53
C LEU A 92 -4.26 1.54 17.61
N LEU A 93 -3.97 2.23 16.50
CA LEU A 93 -3.93 3.69 16.42
C LEU A 93 -5.32 4.30 16.21
N ILE A 94 -6.29 3.53 15.67
CA ILE A 94 -7.68 3.98 15.47
C ILE A 94 -8.30 4.69 16.70
N PRO A 95 -8.28 4.14 17.92
CA PRO A 95 -8.85 4.83 19.08
C PRO A 95 -8.15 6.15 19.40
N ILE A 96 -6.84 6.24 19.11
CA ILE A 96 -6.05 7.46 19.31
C ILE A 96 -6.44 8.53 18.28
N THR A 97 -6.83 8.14 17.06
CA THR A 97 -7.28 9.10 16.03
C THR A 97 -8.51 9.91 16.44
N ASP A 98 -9.38 9.33 17.27
CA ASP A 98 -10.55 10.02 17.81
C ASP A 98 -10.17 11.06 18.85
N PHE A 99 -9.15 10.76 19.67
CA PHE A 99 -8.65 11.69 20.68
C PHE A 99 -7.94 12.90 20.06
N LEU A 100 -7.22 12.69 18.96
CA LEU A 100 -6.48 13.75 18.27
C LEU A 100 -7.34 14.55 17.28
N ALA A 101 -8.62 14.19 17.08
CA ALA A 101 -9.51 14.82 16.11
C ALA A 101 -8.86 15.02 14.72
N ILE A 102 -8.12 14.00 14.24
CA ILE A 102 -7.30 14.07 13.01
C ILE A 102 -8.13 14.42 11.77
N GLN A 103 -9.44 14.12 11.81
CA GLN A 103 -10.41 14.49 10.79
C GLN A 103 -10.63 16.00 10.63
N GLY A 104 -10.17 16.84 11.56
CA GLY A 104 -10.24 18.30 11.48
C GLY A 104 -11.61 18.90 11.78
N PHE A 105 -12.63 18.08 12.03
CA PHE A 105 -13.98 18.50 12.39
C PHE A 105 -14.33 18.07 13.80
N THR A 106 -15.09 18.92 14.50
CA THR A 106 -15.70 18.56 15.78
C THR A 106 -16.77 17.48 15.59
N SER A 107 -17.11 16.76 16.66
CA SER A 107 -18.16 15.73 16.60
C SER A 107 -19.52 16.28 16.16
N ILE A 108 -19.82 17.53 16.52
CA ILE A 108 -21.08 18.21 16.21
C ILE A 108 -21.13 18.57 14.73
N GLU A 109 -20.06 19.16 14.18
CA GLU A 109 -19.98 19.50 12.75
C GLU A 109 -20.07 18.26 11.85
N LEU A 110 -19.53 17.12 12.29
CA LEU A 110 -19.64 15.86 11.56
C LEU A 110 -21.06 15.31 11.54
N GLU A 111 -21.75 15.42 12.67
CA GLU A 111 -23.14 15.00 12.79
C GLU A 111 -24.05 15.89 11.94
N GLU A 112 -23.81 17.21 11.93
CA GLU A 112 -24.48 18.15 11.04
C GLU A 112 -24.18 17.88 9.56
N LEU A 113 -22.93 17.64 9.17
CA LEU A 113 -22.56 17.27 7.79
C LEU A 113 -23.25 15.98 7.35
N SER A 114 -23.30 14.98 8.21
CA SER A 114 -23.98 13.71 7.93
C SER A 114 -25.51 13.87 7.85
N GLY A 115 -26.07 14.88 8.53
CA GLY A 115 -27.49 15.19 8.57
C GLY A 115 -27.99 16.09 7.44
N LEU A 116 -27.11 16.89 6.84
CA LEU A 116 -27.44 17.86 5.77
C LEU A 116 -27.79 17.19 4.43
N ASP A 117 -27.29 15.98 4.16
CA ASP A 117 -27.53 15.28 2.90
C ASP A 117 -27.81 13.78 3.12
N LYS A 118 -29.10 13.42 3.27
CA LYS A 118 -29.56 12.02 3.45
C LYS A 118 -29.22 11.10 2.26
N THR A 119 -28.79 11.65 1.13
CA THR A 119 -28.36 10.90 -0.05
C THR A 119 -26.91 10.43 0.02
N LEU A 120 -26.08 11.07 0.85
CA LEU A 120 -24.67 10.75 1.08
C LEU A 120 -24.46 10.34 2.54
N ALA A 121 -24.87 9.10 2.86
CA ALA A 121 -24.57 8.47 4.16
C ALA A 121 -23.07 8.11 4.27
N ILE A 122 -22.17 9.09 4.18
CA ILE A 122 -20.73 8.90 4.31
C ILE A 122 -20.32 9.29 5.73
N ASP A 123 -19.81 8.32 6.48
CA ASP A 123 -19.13 8.61 7.74
C ASP A 123 -17.73 9.17 7.45
N PHE A 124 -17.61 10.50 7.58
CA PHE A 124 -16.36 11.23 7.36
C PHE A 124 -15.21 10.78 8.28
N ARG A 125 -15.52 10.24 9.47
CA ARG A 125 -14.52 9.68 10.38
C ARG A 125 -13.93 8.39 9.81
N LEU A 126 -14.78 7.50 9.29
CA LEU A 126 -14.33 6.27 8.62
C LEU A 126 -13.60 6.58 7.30
N LEU A 127 -14.03 7.61 6.58
CA LEU A 127 -13.35 8.08 5.37
C LEU A 127 -11.95 8.62 5.69
N ALA A 128 -11.80 9.47 6.70
CA ALA A 128 -10.50 10.02 7.11
C ALA A 128 -9.52 8.91 7.52
N ARG A 129 -9.98 7.93 8.31
CA ARG A 129 -9.16 6.76 8.69
C ARG A 129 -8.74 5.93 7.47
N SER A 130 -9.65 5.76 6.51
CA SER A 130 -9.37 5.04 5.26
C SER A 130 -8.33 5.76 4.40
N LEU A 131 -8.43 7.08 4.29
CA LEU A 131 -7.46 7.93 3.59
C LEU A 131 -6.08 7.84 4.24
N LEU A 132 -5.99 7.88 5.57
CA LEU A 132 -4.73 7.70 6.30
C LEU A 132 -4.10 6.34 6.01
N LEU A 133 -4.89 5.26 6.04
CA LEU A 133 -4.41 3.91 5.76
C LEU A 133 -3.84 3.82 4.34
N ILE A 134 -4.60 4.24 3.33
CA ILE A 134 -4.19 4.14 1.93
C ILE A 134 -2.96 5.03 1.66
N SER A 135 -2.91 6.24 2.22
CA SER A 135 -1.78 7.14 2.03
C SER A 135 -0.47 6.58 2.61
N LEU A 136 -0.53 5.96 3.79
CA LEU A 136 0.63 5.34 4.43
C LEU A 136 1.00 4.00 3.76
N SER A 137 0.02 3.30 3.21
CA SER A 137 0.20 1.95 2.68
C SER A 137 1.24 1.84 1.57
N GLY A 138 1.27 2.80 0.64
CA GLY A 138 2.22 2.83 -0.47
C GLY A 138 3.66 3.00 0.03
N ALA A 139 3.88 3.95 0.95
CA ALA A 139 5.20 4.17 1.55
C ALA A 139 5.68 2.94 2.32
N VAL A 140 4.80 2.27 3.06
CA VAL A 140 5.14 1.05 3.80
C VAL A 140 5.44 -0.12 2.86
N LEU A 141 4.69 -0.26 1.76
CA LEU A 141 4.96 -1.28 0.74
C LEU A 141 6.36 -1.13 0.15
N ASP A 142 6.69 0.07 -0.32
CA ASP A 142 7.97 0.35 -0.95
C ASP A 142 9.13 0.18 0.03
N ALA A 143 8.99 0.72 1.25
CA ALA A 143 10.00 0.56 2.30
C ALA A 143 10.21 -0.91 2.70
N SER A 144 9.12 -1.69 2.80
CA SER A 144 9.20 -3.11 3.15
C SER A 144 9.93 -3.91 2.08
N VAL A 145 9.63 -3.66 0.80
CA VAL A 145 10.30 -4.31 -0.33
C VAL A 145 11.77 -3.93 -0.41
N ALA A 146 12.09 -2.64 -0.23
CA ALA A 146 13.47 -2.14 -0.28
C ALA A 146 14.33 -2.72 0.85
N ILE A 147 13.87 -2.63 2.10
CA ILE A 147 14.62 -3.14 3.26
C ILE A 147 14.76 -4.65 3.17
N SER A 148 13.69 -5.38 2.86
CA SER A 148 13.76 -6.84 2.80
C SER A 148 14.68 -7.34 1.68
N SER A 149 14.63 -6.70 0.51
CA SER A 149 15.53 -7.05 -0.61
C SER A 149 16.98 -6.73 -0.26
N GLY A 150 17.25 -5.55 0.31
CA GLY A 150 18.61 -5.17 0.74
C GLY A 150 19.17 -6.09 1.83
N THR A 151 18.38 -6.43 2.84
CA THR A 151 18.79 -7.41 3.87
C THR A 151 19.09 -8.77 3.26
N PHE A 152 18.29 -9.22 2.29
CA PHE A 152 18.50 -10.50 1.62
C PHE A 152 19.77 -10.51 0.76
N GLU A 153 20.08 -9.41 0.08
CA GLU A 153 21.33 -9.24 -0.68
C GLU A 153 22.56 -9.28 0.24
N VAL A 154 22.51 -8.60 1.39
CA VAL A 154 23.60 -8.65 2.39
C VAL A 154 23.79 -10.07 2.93
N TYR A 155 22.69 -10.77 3.21
CA TYR A 155 22.74 -12.17 3.67
C TYR A 155 23.35 -13.11 2.61
N GLN A 156 22.97 -12.96 1.34
CA GLN A 156 23.54 -13.76 0.25
C GLN A 156 25.02 -13.45 0.02
N ALA A 157 25.43 -12.19 0.12
CA ALA A 157 26.82 -11.80 -0.05
C ALA A 157 27.72 -12.34 1.07
N ASN A 158 27.20 -12.49 2.30
CA ASN A 158 27.96 -12.96 3.46
C ASN A 158 27.13 -13.93 4.33
N PRO A 159 27.03 -15.22 3.95
CA PRO A 159 26.19 -16.20 4.64
C PRO A 159 26.61 -16.52 6.08
N HIS A 160 27.86 -16.23 6.44
CA HIS A 160 28.42 -16.48 7.78
C HIS A 160 28.16 -15.34 8.79
N LEU A 161 27.44 -14.29 8.41
CA LEU A 161 27.11 -13.19 9.30
C LEU A 161 26.28 -13.66 10.51
N SER A 162 26.68 -13.23 11.70
CA SER A 162 25.86 -13.38 12.90
C SER A 162 24.59 -12.54 12.78
N PHE A 163 23.50 -13.00 13.40
CA PHE A 163 22.22 -12.28 13.45
C PHE A 163 22.37 -10.80 13.87
N ASN A 164 23.23 -10.52 14.85
CA ASN A 164 23.45 -9.15 15.33
C ASN A 164 24.10 -8.27 14.26
N GLN A 165 25.02 -8.82 13.47
CA GLN A 165 25.70 -8.10 12.39
C GLN A 165 24.74 -7.88 11.21
N LEU A 166 23.94 -8.89 10.85
CA LEU A 166 22.91 -8.76 9.82
C LEU A 166 21.86 -7.70 10.19
N ARG A 167 21.44 -7.68 11.46
CA ARG A 167 20.52 -6.66 11.99
C ARG A 167 21.12 -5.26 11.86
N HIS A 168 22.37 -5.07 12.26
CA HIS A 168 23.03 -3.76 12.13
C HIS A 168 23.17 -3.31 10.67
N ALA A 169 23.53 -4.22 9.76
CA ALA A 169 23.59 -3.91 8.33
C ALA A 169 22.20 -3.53 7.79
N SER A 170 21.16 -4.23 8.20
CA SER A 170 19.77 -3.94 7.81
C SER A 170 19.30 -2.55 8.29
N PHE A 171 19.65 -2.17 9.52
CA PHE A 171 19.37 -0.82 10.03
C PHE A 171 20.15 0.26 9.29
N ALA A 172 21.36 -0.03 8.84
CA ALA A 172 22.13 0.90 8.01
C ALA A 172 21.48 1.11 6.64
N ILE A 173 20.85 0.07 6.06
CA ILE A 173 20.06 0.17 4.82
C ILE A 173 18.81 1.03 5.06
N ALA A 174 18.09 0.80 6.15
CA ALA A 174 16.87 1.56 6.48
C ALA A 174 17.11 3.05 6.78
N LYS A 175 18.36 3.45 7.07
CA LYS A 175 18.74 4.84 7.36
C LYS A 175 19.09 5.64 6.09
N LYS A 176 19.30 4.98 4.97
CA LYS A 176 19.51 5.63 3.67
C LYS A 176 18.19 5.99 3.02
#